data_AF-A0A2H5X7F6-F1
#
_entry.id   AF-A0A2H5X7F6-F1
#
_cell.length_a   1.000
_cell.length_b   1.000
_cell.length_c   1.000
_cell.angle_alpha   90.00
_cell.angle_beta   90.00
_cell.angle_gamma   90.00
#
_symmetry.space_group_name_H-M   'P 1'
#
loop_
_entity.id
_entity.type
_entity.pdbx_description
1 polymer ?
#
loop_
_entity_poly.entity_id
_entity_poly.type
_entity_poly.pdbx_seq_one_letter_code
_entity_poly.pdbx_strand_id
1 'polypeptide(L)'
;MIQDGQVTIRRVEPPLREFTFSAADMWSGPKTEPVEIEVEEMPTGHAQVTRNFARAILYGEPLLSPGEEGIWCVELASGIILSSKRGKTVSLPVDRAEYDALLQELKASSQPKRKVLGQRVSDPNIVR
;
A
#
# COMPACT_ATOMS: atom_id res chain seq x y z
N MET A 1 -3.02 -10.69 -9.01
CA MET A 1 -3.94 -11.36 -8.07
C MET A 1 -3.17 -12.51 -7.43
N ILE A 2 -3.24 -12.69 -6.12
CA ILE A 2 -2.67 -13.86 -5.45
C ILE A 2 -3.83 -14.82 -5.20
N GLN A 3 -3.82 -15.97 -5.86
CA GLN A 3 -4.83 -17.02 -5.74
C GLN A 3 -4.10 -18.35 -5.55
N ASP A 4 -4.46 -19.11 -4.52
CA ASP A 4 -3.93 -20.46 -4.26
C ASP A 4 -2.39 -20.54 -4.21
N GLY A 5 -1.74 -19.52 -3.63
CA GLY A 5 -0.28 -19.44 -3.52
C GLY A 5 0.44 -19.04 -4.80
N GLN A 6 -0.28 -18.83 -5.90
CA GLN A 6 0.28 -18.35 -7.16
C GLN A 6 -0.03 -16.87 -7.37
N VAL A 7 1.01 -16.11 -7.71
CA VAL A 7 0.88 -14.70 -8.08
C VAL A 7 0.66 -14.62 -9.58
N THR A 8 -0.57 -14.32 -10.01
CA THR A 8 -0.87 -14.04 -11.40
C THR A 8 -0.79 -12.53 -11.65
N ILE A 9 0.25 -12.09 -12.37
CA ILE A 9 0.29 -10.75 -12.95
C ILE A 9 -0.21 -10.84 -14.38
N ARG A 10 -1.00 -9.84 -14.78
CA ARG A 10 -1.59 -9.76 -16.12
C ARG A 10 -1.14 -8.44 -16.74
N ARG A 11 -0.36 -8.52 -17.81
CA ARG A 11 0.01 -7.35 -18.61
C ARG A 11 -1.16 -6.96 -19.50
N VAL A 12 -1.49 -5.68 -19.52
CA VAL A 12 -2.59 -5.12 -20.31
C VAL A 12 -2.00 -4.24 -21.40
N GLU A 13 -2.30 -4.54 -22.67
CA GLU A 13 -1.89 -3.74 -23.83
C GLU A 13 -3.10 -3.43 -24.73
N PRO A 14 -3.38 -2.16 -25.06
CA PRO A 14 -2.71 -0.92 -24.62
C PRO A 14 -2.98 -0.58 -23.14
N PRO A 15 -2.31 0.43 -22.54
CA PRO A 15 -2.60 0.89 -21.17
C PRO A 15 -4.10 1.06 -20.94
N LEU A 16 -4.61 0.53 -19.81
CA LEU A 16 -6.05 0.46 -19.53
C LEU A 16 -6.76 1.81 -19.70
N ARG A 17 -6.08 2.91 -19.36
CA ARG A 17 -6.56 4.27 -19.56
C ARG A 17 -6.80 4.57 -21.04
N GLU A 18 -5.84 4.31 -21.90
CA GLU A 18 -5.97 4.51 -23.35
C GLU A 18 -7.10 3.66 -23.91
N PHE A 19 -7.16 2.37 -23.54
CA PHE A 19 -8.24 1.48 -23.93
C PHE A 19 -9.62 2.02 -23.53
N THR A 20 -9.77 2.52 -22.30
CA THR A 20 -11.05 3.04 -21.80
C THR A 20 -11.53 4.28 -22.57
N PHE A 21 -10.61 5.08 -23.10
CA PHE A 21 -10.96 6.29 -23.87
C PHE A 21 -11.07 6.04 -25.39
N SER A 22 -10.43 4.99 -25.92
CA SER A 22 -10.40 4.69 -27.36
C SER A 22 -11.27 3.50 -27.78
N ALA A 23 -11.82 2.73 -26.84
CA ALA A 23 -12.64 1.56 -27.15
C ALA A 23 -13.92 1.97 -27.89
N ALA A 24 -14.06 1.49 -29.12
CA ALA A 24 -15.25 1.71 -29.95
C ALA A 24 -16.44 0.83 -29.55
N ASP A 25 -16.18 -0.32 -28.93
CA ASP A 25 -17.19 -1.32 -28.57
C ASP A 25 -17.42 -1.41 -27.06
N MET A 26 -18.68 -1.32 -26.65
CA MET A 26 -19.16 -1.27 -25.26
C MET A 26 -18.80 -2.51 -24.41
N TRP A 27 -18.44 -3.62 -25.06
CA TRP A 27 -18.13 -4.91 -24.42
C TRP A 27 -16.71 -5.42 -24.74
N SER A 28 -15.88 -4.59 -25.37
CA SER A 28 -14.49 -4.96 -25.63
C SER A 28 -13.68 -4.93 -24.32
N GLY A 29 -12.80 -5.92 -24.14
CA GLY A 29 -11.81 -5.95 -23.07
C GLY A 29 -10.41 -5.75 -23.63
N PRO A 30 -9.48 -5.13 -22.89
CA PRO A 30 -8.12 -4.95 -23.38
C PRO A 30 -7.41 -6.30 -23.46
N LYS A 31 -6.49 -6.44 -24.42
CA LYS A 31 -5.70 -7.66 -24.56
C LYS A 31 -4.88 -7.84 -23.28
N THR A 32 -5.00 -9.01 -22.69
CA THR A 32 -4.38 -9.31 -21.41
C THR A 32 -3.55 -10.58 -21.52
N GLU A 33 -2.26 -10.49 -21.23
CA GLU A 33 -1.33 -11.63 -21.27
C GLU A 33 -0.88 -11.99 -19.85
N PRO A 34 -0.93 -13.28 -19.47
CA PRO A 34 -0.41 -13.73 -18.19
C PRO A 34 1.11 -13.60 -18.19
N VAL A 35 1.65 -13.02 -17.11
CA VAL A 35 3.08 -12.99 -16.83
C VAL A 35 3.33 -13.94 -15.68
N GLU A 36 4.02 -15.05 -15.98
CA GLU A 36 4.49 -15.98 -14.97
C GLU A 36 5.64 -15.34 -14.18
N ILE A 37 5.55 -15.42 -12.86
CA ILE A 37 6.56 -14.91 -11.95
C ILE A 37 6.79 -16.00 -10.92
N GLU A 38 8.04 -16.43 -10.80
CA GLU A 38 8.45 -17.34 -9.74
C GLU A 38 8.43 -16.56 -8.43
N VAL A 39 7.67 -17.05 -7.45
CA VAL A 39 7.60 -16.50 -6.11
C VAL A 39 8.12 -17.56 -5.17
N GLU A 40 9.23 -17.25 -4.49
CA GLU A 40 9.76 -18.14 -3.47
C GLU A 40 8.77 -18.27 -2.31
N GLU A 41 8.61 -19.49 -1.82
CA GLU A 41 7.75 -19.76 -0.68
C GLU A 41 8.40 -19.21 0.60
N MET A 42 7.95 -18.03 1.01
CA MET A 42 8.48 -17.36 2.19
C MET A 42 7.63 -17.63 3.44
N PRO A 43 8.25 -17.68 4.63
CA PRO A 43 7.53 -17.70 5.89
C PRO A 43 6.66 -16.42 6.03
N THR A 44 5.35 -16.57 5.89
CA THR A 44 4.39 -15.44 5.95
C THR A 44 3.62 -15.35 7.28
N GLY A 45 3.13 -14.15 7.57
CA GLY A 45 2.21 -13.88 8.68
C GLY A 45 2.86 -13.43 9.99
N HIS A 46 2.07 -12.80 10.85
CA HIS A 46 2.53 -12.20 12.11
C HIS A 46 3.20 -13.20 13.06
N ALA A 47 2.71 -14.45 13.11
CA ALA A 47 3.29 -15.49 13.96
C ALA A 47 4.75 -15.80 13.60
N GLN A 48 5.08 -15.82 12.31
CA GLN A 48 6.43 -16.15 11.85
C GLN A 48 7.41 -15.00 12.10
N VAL A 49 6.99 -13.76 11.82
CA VAL A 49 7.77 -12.55 12.13
C VAL A 49 8.04 -12.46 13.63
N THR A 50 7.03 -12.70 14.47
CA THR A 50 7.18 -12.63 15.93
C THR A 50 8.12 -13.71 16.46
N ARG A 51 8.01 -14.94 15.92
CA ARG A 51 8.91 -16.05 16.28
C ARG A 51 10.35 -15.76 15.86
N ASN A 52 10.56 -15.28 14.64
CA ASN A 52 11.90 -14.91 14.16
C ASN A 52 12.49 -13.78 15.00
N PHE A 53 11.70 -12.77 15.37
CA PHE A 53 12.15 -11.70 16.26
C PHE A 53 12.64 -12.25 17.62
N ALA A 54 11.89 -13.16 18.24
CA ALA A 54 12.33 -13.82 19.46
C ALA A 54 13.63 -14.64 19.27
N ARG A 55 13.77 -15.33 18.13
CA ARG A 55 14.99 -16.10 17.80
C ARG A 55 16.19 -15.21 17.48
N ALA A 56 15.98 -14.05 16.88
CA ALA A 56 17.04 -13.06 16.66
C ALA A 56 17.61 -12.59 18.00
N ILE A 57 16.76 -12.37 19.01
CA ILE A 57 17.20 -11.99 20.37
C ILE A 57 17.91 -13.15 21.07
N LEU A 58 17.34 -14.36 21.05
CA LEU A 58 17.84 -15.49 21.83
C LEU A 58 19.06 -16.17 21.20
N TYR A 59 19.14 -16.19 19.87
CA TYR A 59 20.08 -17.00 19.11
C TYR A 59 20.86 -16.22 18.05
N GLY A 60 20.63 -14.91 17.90
CA GLY A 60 21.34 -14.09 16.91
C GLY A 60 20.97 -14.39 15.45
N GLU A 61 19.78 -14.95 15.20
CA GLU A 61 19.31 -15.18 13.85
C GLU A 61 19.07 -13.88 13.07
N PRO A 62 19.28 -13.87 11.74
CA PRO A 62 18.90 -12.74 10.91
C PRO A 62 17.41 -12.42 11.00
N LEU A 63 17.08 -11.13 11.09
CA LEU A 63 15.70 -10.67 11.11
C LEU A 63 15.07 -10.80 9.72
N LEU A 64 13.87 -11.39 9.65
CA LEU A 64 13.06 -11.44 8.43
C LEU A 64 12.55 -10.05 8.01
N SER A 65 12.36 -9.15 8.98
CA SER A 65 11.92 -7.78 8.72
C SER A 65 12.69 -6.83 9.64
N PRO A 66 13.91 -6.41 9.24
CA PRO A 66 14.71 -5.46 9.98
C PRO A 66 13.98 -4.12 10.13
N GLY A 67 13.98 -3.55 11.34
CA GLY A 67 13.30 -2.28 11.60
C GLY A 67 13.91 -1.07 10.86
N GLU A 68 15.21 -1.14 10.55
CA GLU A 68 15.93 -0.11 9.78
C GLU A 68 15.37 0.07 8.36
N GLU A 69 14.88 -1.00 7.73
CA GLU A 69 14.25 -0.94 6.41
C GLU A 69 12.89 -0.23 6.44
N GLY A 70 12.29 -0.07 7.63
CA GLY A 70 11.04 0.66 7.81
C GLY A 70 11.09 2.10 7.29
N ILE A 71 12.29 2.69 7.24
CA ILE A 71 12.49 4.04 6.67
C ILE A 71 12.08 4.12 5.19
N TRP A 72 12.27 3.06 4.41
CA TRP A 72 11.90 3.02 3.00
C TRP A 72 10.39 3.04 2.80
N CYS A 73 9.64 2.41 3.72
CA CYS A 73 8.19 2.43 3.69
C CYS A 73 7.65 3.84 3.98
N VAL A 74 8.27 4.55 4.94
CA VAL A 74 7.96 5.96 5.23
C VAL A 74 8.32 6.87 4.06
N GLU A 75 9.44 6.59 3.39
CA GLU A 75 9.89 7.33 2.22
C GLU A 75 8.91 7.20 1.05
N LEU A 76 8.48 5.97 0.76
CA LEU A 76 7.49 5.69 -0.25
C LEU A 76 6.15 6.36 0.07
N ALA A 77 5.68 6.27 1.32
CA ALA A 77 4.46 6.94 1.75
C ALA A 77 4.53 8.46 1.54
N SER A 78 5.66 9.07 1.87
CA SER A 78 5.90 10.50 1.66
C SER A 78 5.86 10.86 0.16
N GLY A 79 6.46 10.03 -0.69
CA GLY A 79 6.45 10.21 -2.14
C GLY A 79 5.05 10.10 -2.74
N ILE A 80 4.24 9.14 -2.27
CA ILE A 80 2.84 8.98 -2.68
C ILE A 80 2.02 10.22 -2.31
N ILE A 81 2.18 10.73 -1.08
CA ILE A 81 1.47 11.93 -0.61
C ILE A 81 1.88 13.15 -1.45
N LEU A 82 3.18 13.35 -1.66
CA LEU A 82 3.69 14.49 -2.44
C LEU A 82 3.20 14.44 -3.88
N SER A 83 3.30 13.28 -4.52
CA SER A 83 2.81 13.05 -5.89
C SER A 83 1.32 13.36 -6.01
N SER A 84 0.51 12.82 -5.08
CA SER A 84 -0.93 13.05 -5.05
C SER A 84 -1.29 14.53 -4.89
N LYS A 85 -0.58 15.26 -4.03
CA LYS A 85 -0.86 16.69 -3.76
C LYS A 85 -0.36 17.63 -4.83
N ARG A 86 0.73 17.28 -5.52
CA ARG A 86 1.33 18.11 -6.58
C ARG A 86 0.91 17.69 -7.99
N GLY A 87 0.25 16.55 -8.15
CA GLY A 87 -0.22 16.06 -9.45
C GLY A 87 0.93 15.73 -10.41
N LYS A 88 2.11 15.42 -9.88
CA LYS A 88 3.33 15.14 -10.66
C LYS A 88 4.00 13.87 -10.16
N THR A 89 4.72 13.19 -11.04
CA THR A 89 5.64 12.12 -10.66
C THR A 89 6.73 12.67 -9.72
N VAL A 90 7.10 11.89 -8.71
CA VAL A 90 8.13 12.24 -7.71
C VAL A 90 9.21 11.17 -7.74
N SER A 91 10.48 11.59 -7.75
CA SER A 91 11.64 10.68 -7.62
C SER A 91 11.89 10.33 -6.15
N LEU A 92 12.40 9.13 -5.89
CA LEU A 92 12.87 8.72 -4.57
C LEU A 92 14.41 8.79 -4.51
N PRO A 93 14.99 9.25 -3.38
CA PRO A 93 14.33 9.78 -2.19
C PRO A 93 13.65 11.14 -2.46
N VAL A 94 12.60 11.41 -1.70
CA VAL A 94 11.77 12.62 -1.79
C VAL A 94 12.58 13.85 -1.38
N ASP A 95 12.41 14.95 -2.11
CA ASP A 95 12.94 16.25 -1.70
C ASP A 95 12.32 16.69 -0.36
N ARG A 96 13.17 16.76 0.68
CA ARG A 96 12.74 17.09 2.04
C ARG A 96 12.19 18.50 2.14
N ALA A 97 12.78 19.47 1.44
CA ALA A 97 12.31 20.85 1.47
C ALA A 97 10.94 20.97 0.79
N GLU A 98 10.74 20.28 -0.34
CA GLU A 98 9.44 20.26 -1.01
C GLU A 98 8.35 19.61 -0.15
N TYR A 99 8.67 18.48 0.49
CA TYR A 99 7.74 17.78 1.36
C TYR A 99 7.40 18.60 2.62
N ASP A 100 8.39 19.24 3.24
CA ASP A 100 8.17 20.11 4.40
C ASP A 100 7.29 21.30 4.06
N ALA A 101 7.49 21.93 2.90
CA ALA A 101 6.64 23.01 2.40
C ALA A 101 5.18 22.53 2.24
N LEU A 102 4.98 21.35 1.63
CA LEU A 102 3.65 20.74 1.53
C LEU A 102 3.02 20.51 2.91
N LEU A 103 3.77 20.00 3.89
CA LEU A 103 3.25 19.77 5.24
C LEU A 103 2.81 21.08 5.91
N GLN A 104 3.52 22.19 5.69
CA GLN A 104 3.11 23.49 6.21
C GLN A 104 1.81 23.99 5.56
N GLU A 105 1.68 23.86 4.24
CA GLU A 105 0.44 24.18 3.52
C GLU A 105 -0.76 23.36 4.04
N LEU A 106 -0.56 22.06 4.25
CA LEU A 106 -1.60 21.17 4.76
C LEU A 106 -1.98 21.50 6.20
N LYS A 107 -1.02 21.86 7.06
CA LYS A 107 -1.29 22.32 8.42
C LYS A 107 -2.13 23.60 8.41
N ALA A 108 -1.73 24.58 7.60
CA ALA A 108 -2.42 25.88 7.51
C ALA A 108 -3.85 25.76 6.99
N SER A 109 -4.10 24.82 6.06
CA SER A 109 -5.43 24.57 5.49
C SER A 109 -6.27 23.54 6.27
N SER A 110 -5.69 22.88 7.28
CA SER A 110 -6.40 21.86 8.05
C SER A 110 -7.49 22.47 8.94
N GLN A 111 -8.64 21.80 9.02
CA GLN A 111 -9.69 22.13 9.97
C GLN A 111 -9.83 21.02 11.02
N PRO A 112 -10.12 21.36 12.28
CA PRO A 112 -10.32 20.36 13.32
C PRO A 112 -11.50 19.46 12.96
N LYS A 113 -11.28 18.14 13.02
CA LYS A 113 -12.34 17.17 12.78
C LYS A 113 -13.37 17.26 13.90
N ARG A 114 -14.61 17.61 13.56
CA ARG A 114 -15.73 17.59 14.51
C ARG A 114 -15.89 16.16 15.05
N LYS A 115 -15.66 15.96 16.34
CA LYS A 115 -15.93 14.68 17.01
C LYS A 115 -17.45 14.45 17.00
N VAL A 116 -17.89 13.46 16.24
CA VAL A 116 -19.23 12.89 16.40
C VAL A 116 -19.12 11.91 17.56
N LEU A 117 -19.87 12.14 18.64
CA LEU A 117 -19.99 11.18 19.72
C LEU A 117 -20.63 9.91 19.12
N GLY A 118 -19.84 8.84 19.02
CA GLY A 118 -20.33 7.56 18.53
C GLY A 118 -21.35 7.02 19.51
N GLN A 119 -22.64 7.08 19.16
CA GLN A 119 -23.68 6.41 19.92
C GLN A 119 -23.57 4.91 19.62
N ARG A 120 -22.98 4.16 20.54
CA ARG A 120 -22.98 2.70 20.49
C ARG A 120 -24.26 2.21 21.16
N VAL A 121 -25.28 1.90 20.37
CA VAL A 121 -26.44 1.14 20.84
C VAL A 121 -26.14 -0.33 20.59
N SER A 122 -25.94 -1.11 21.66
CA SER A 122 -25.90 -2.56 21.57
C SER A 122 -27.31 -3.08 21.30
N ASP A 123 -27.43 -4.11 20.46
CA ASP A 123 -28.70 -4.75 20.15
C ASP A 123 -29.40 -5.21 21.45
N PRO A 124 -30.61 -4.72 21.77
CA PRO A 124 -31.34 -5.11 22.98
C PRO A 124 -31.76 -6.59 22.98
N ASN A 125 -31.74 -7.26 21.83
CA ASN A 125 -32.18 -8.65 21.64
C ASN A 125 -31.03 -9.66 21.50
N ILE A 126 -29.80 -9.33 21.91
CA ILE A 126 -28.76 -10.35 22.10
C ILE A 126 -29.19 -11.27 23.25
N VAL A 127 -29.85 -12.37 22.89
CA VAL A 127 -30.16 -13.49 23.80
C VAL A 127 -28.88 -14.31 23.95
N ARG A 128 -28.49 -14.51 25.21
CA ARG A 128 -27.26 -15.19 25.62
C ARG A 128 -27.42 -16.70 25.56
#